data_AF-A0A0P0VT38-F1
#
_entry.id   AF-A0A0P0VT38-F1
#
_cell.length_a   1.000
_cell.length_b   1.000
_cell.length_c   1.000
_cell.angle_alpha   90.00
_cell.angle_beta   90.00
_cell.angle_gamma   90.00
#
_symmetry.space_group_name_H-M   'P 1'
#
loop_
_entity.id
_entity.type
_entity.pdbx_description
1 polymer ?
#
loop_
_entity_poly.entity_id
_entity_poly.type
_entity_poly.pdbx_seq_one_letter_code
_entity_poly.pdbx_strand_id
1 'polypeptide(L)'
;MQQWTRRTRPLLESIMRRYERCAKRCAMRRYVKRVDAFLLPPPDDGVRRTIRKLRLQTRSGSGRWSECIQRWVTAAIGRWGAEDLELDVEEHRVDYDFRVLDECQSMRLKRLVLINCKPIGIFDCLMLRWLTKLELCKASYYGGASRILSNCVSLVDFSIRHCRSSQPILQFSVPDSGFKKLLVDNCEFVEIYLDSLPWLETFACRGVQPTEVYYGEVPRLRHVSLDYLKTKVEPSAVSNTTYRLSKFVMSMPSIESLVLQFKGPEVWIEPIALPSPLLHLKKLFIANVPMNWDIFWIVLLLDAAPALEPCHVHIDNGSVKMASWLEVQAQQHLYHRLKDLTIVGFSAVGWQIGFVKHVMKASPRLRRVHLIDGHVVEDDDEQVIGGLEEQLICGRLAGTNTF
;
A
#
# COMPACT_ATOMS: atom_id res chain seq x y z
N MET A 1 -34.01 14.68 -45.77
CA MET A 1 -32.72 14.30 -45.12
C MET A 1 -32.91 13.64 -43.74
N GLN A 2 -33.73 14.18 -42.84
CA GLN A 2 -33.93 13.64 -41.47
C GLN A 2 -34.46 12.19 -41.38
N GLN A 3 -35.20 11.72 -42.37
CA GLN A 3 -35.78 10.38 -42.36
C GLN A 3 -34.77 9.28 -42.68
N TRP A 4 -33.77 9.59 -43.53
CA TRP A 4 -32.65 8.69 -43.82
C TRP A 4 -31.80 8.47 -42.57
N THR A 5 -31.40 9.56 -41.90
CA THR A 5 -30.60 9.49 -40.66
C THR A 5 -31.27 8.67 -39.55
N ARG A 6 -32.60 8.65 -39.45
CA ARG A 6 -33.30 7.84 -38.43
C ARG A 6 -33.29 6.33 -38.70
N ARG A 7 -33.28 5.89 -39.96
CA ARG A 7 -33.36 4.45 -40.31
C ARG A 7 -31.99 3.80 -40.59
N THR A 8 -31.08 4.48 -41.28
CA THR A 8 -29.78 3.89 -41.62
C THR A 8 -28.79 3.93 -40.47
N ARG A 9 -28.83 4.95 -39.60
CA ARG A 9 -27.89 5.06 -38.47
C ARG A 9 -27.95 3.85 -37.50
N PRO A 10 -29.13 3.41 -37.02
CA PRO A 10 -29.20 2.24 -36.14
C PRO A 10 -28.77 0.94 -36.84
N LEU A 11 -29.06 0.81 -38.13
CA LEU A 11 -28.66 -0.35 -38.94
C LEU A 11 -27.14 -0.40 -39.08
N LEU A 12 -26.50 0.73 -39.40
CA LEU A 12 -25.05 0.84 -39.54
C LEU A 12 -24.36 0.58 -38.19
N GLU A 13 -24.87 1.15 -37.09
CA GLU A 13 -24.37 0.89 -35.73
C GLU A 13 -24.49 -0.59 -35.35
N SER A 14 -25.60 -1.26 -35.69
CA SER A 14 -25.78 -2.70 -35.46
C SER A 14 -24.78 -3.55 -36.25
N ILE A 15 -24.55 -3.21 -37.52
CA ILE A 15 -23.57 -3.87 -38.39
C ILE A 15 -22.15 -3.64 -37.84
N MET A 16 -21.78 -2.41 -37.51
CA MET A 16 -20.48 -2.08 -36.92
C MET A 16 -20.26 -2.84 -35.60
N ARG A 17 -21.24 -2.87 -34.69
CA ARG A 17 -21.20 -3.69 -33.46
C ARG A 17 -21.02 -5.18 -33.75
N ARG A 18 -21.56 -5.70 -34.86
CA ARG A 18 -21.38 -7.10 -35.27
C ARG A 18 -19.97 -7.35 -35.79
N TYR A 19 -19.44 -6.45 -36.61
CA TYR A 19 -18.06 -6.51 -37.09
C TYR A 19 -17.05 -6.42 -35.94
N GLU A 20 -17.24 -5.49 -35.02
CA GLU A 20 -16.40 -5.35 -33.81
C GLU A 20 -16.43 -6.62 -32.96
N ARG A 21 -17.62 -7.22 -32.74
CA ARG A 21 -17.74 -8.50 -32.04
C ARG A 21 -17.02 -9.64 -32.76
N CYS A 22 -17.11 -9.72 -34.08
CA CYS A 22 -16.40 -10.72 -34.88
C CYS A 22 -14.88 -10.52 -34.84
N ALA A 23 -14.41 -9.28 -35.02
CA ALA A 23 -12.99 -8.93 -34.96
C ALA A 23 -12.40 -9.26 -33.59
N LYS A 24 -13.09 -8.88 -32.49
CA LYS A 24 -12.72 -9.25 -31.12
C LYS A 24 -12.63 -10.77 -30.94
N ARG A 25 -13.63 -11.53 -31.41
CA ARG A 25 -13.61 -13.01 -31.35
C ARG A 25 -12.47 -13.64 -32.16
N CYS A 26 -12.15 -13.11 -33.34
CA CYS A 26 -11.07 -13.61 -34.18
C CYS A 26 -9.69 -13.32 -33.57
N ALA A 27 -9.47 -12.09 -33.10
CA ALA A 27 -8.26 -11.72 -32.36
C ALA A 27 -8.08 -12.61 -31.12
N MET A 28 -9.18 -12.83 -30.39
CA MET A 28 -9.22 -13.71 -29.21
C MET A 28 -8.81 -15.16 -29.55
N ARG A 29 -9.37 -15.77 -30.61
CA ARG A 29 -8.96 -17.13 -31.02
C ARG A 29 -7.49 -17.21 -31.41
N ARG A 30 -6.95 -16.18 -32.07
CA ARG A 30 -5.53 -16.13 -32.42
C ARG A 30 -4.65 -16.02 -31.18
N TYR A 31 -5.06 -15.21 -30.20
CA TYR A 31 -4.35 -15.11 -28.93
C TYR A 31 -4.34 -16.45 -28.20
N VAL A 32 -5.50 -17.09 -28.02
CA VAL A 32 -5.61 -18.40 -27.35
C VAL A 32 -4.74 -19.43 -28.04
N LYS A 33 -4.81 -19.55 -29.37
CA LYS A 33 -3.95 -20.48 -30.13
C LYS A 33 -2.47 -20.22 -29.93
N ARG A 34 -2.05 -18.95 -29.85
CA ARG A 34 -0.64 -18.59 -29.62
C ARG A 34 -0.21 -18.97 -28.22
N VAL A 35 -1.00 -18.63 -27.20
CA VAL A 35 -0.69 -18.98 -25.81
C VAL A 35 -0.70 -20.50 -25.61
N ASP A 36 -1.67 -21.21 -26.18
CA ASP A 36 -1.74 -22.68 -26.20
C ASP A 36 -0.48 -23.28 -26.82
N ALA A 37 0.02 -22.72 -27.93
CA ALA A 37 1.25 -23.21 -28.56
C ALA A 37 2.49 -23.09 -27.65
N PHE A 38 2.49 -22.13 -26.71
CA PHE A 38 3.59 -21.95 -25.75
C PHE A 38 3.40 -22.77 -24.46
N LEU A 39 2.20 -22.75 -23.87
CA LEU A 39 1.92 -23.33 -22.55
C LEU A 39 1.37 -24.75 -22.62
N LEU A 40 0.73 -25.11 -23.72
CA LEU A 40 0.11 -26.42 -23.95
C LEU A 40 0.66 -27.12 -25.21
N PRO A 41 1.99 -27.15 -25.45
CA PRO A 41 2.56 -27.92 -26.55
C PRO A 41 2.31 -29.42 -26.35
N PRO A 42 2.37 -30.24 -27.41
CA PRO A 42 2.27 -31.69 -27.30
C PRO A 42 3.23 -32.26 -26.23
N PRO A 43 2.89 -33.40 -25.60
CA PRO A 43 3.74 -34.03 -24.58
C PRO A 43 5.14 -34.39 -25.11
N ASP A 44 5.24 -34.68 -26.41
CA ASP A 44 6.37 -35.36 -27.05
C ASP A 44 7.49 -34.45 -27.57
N ASP A 45 7.49 -33.16 -27.21
CA ASP A 45 8.43 -32.21 -27.80
C ASP A 45 9.89 -32.38 -27.31
N GLY A 46 10.17 -33.31 -26.39
CA GLY A 46 11.53 -33.64 -25.89
C GLY A 46 12.25 -32.51 -25.14
N VAL A 47 11.76 -31.27 -25.22
CA VAL A 47 12.36 -30.09 -24.59
C VAL A 47 11.86 -29.98 -23.15
N ARG A 48 12.77 -30.21 -22.18
CA ARG A 48 12.56 -29.78 -20.79
C ARG A 48 12.60 -28.25 -20.73
N ARG A 49 11.43 -27.62 -20.87
CA ARG A 49 11.27 -26.20 -20.56
C ARG A 49 10.84 -26.06 -19.11
N THR A 50 11.21 -24.95 -18.48
CA THR A 50 10.71 -24.55 -17.16
C THR A 50 10.30 -23.10 -17.25
N ILE A 51 9.13 -22.76 -16.72
CA ILE A 51 8.67 -21.37 -16.66
C ILE A 51 8.73 -20.99 -15.20
N ARG A 52 9.69 -20.14 -14.81
CA ARG A 52 9.82 -19.73 -13.40
C ARG A 52 8.80 -18.66 -13.01
N LYS A 53 8.57 -17.70 -13.91
CA LYS A 53 7.65 -16.58 -13.72
C LYS A 53 6.68 -16.52 -14.90
N LEU A 54 5.39 -16.44 -14.59
CA LEU A 54 4.34 -16.23 -15.58
C LEU A 54 3.51 -15.01 -15.19
N ARG A 55 3.41 -14.05 -16.10
CA ARG A 55 2.47 -12.93 -16.02
C ARG A 55 1.46 -13.06 -17.15
N LEU A 56 0.19 -13.19 -16.81
CA LEU A 56 -0.92 -13.23 -17.75
C LEU A 56 -1.76 -11.96 -17.58
N GLN A 57 -1.68 -11.07 -18.56
CA GLN A 57 -2.51 -9.87 -18.64
C GLN A 57 -3.57 -10.04 -19.73
N THR A 58 -4.82 -9.81 -19.37
CA THR A 58 -5.97 -10.02 -20.26
C THR A 58 -7.00 -8.92 -20.07
N ARG A 59 -7.58 -8.48 -21.19
CA ARG A 59 -8.66 -7.50 -21.16
C ARG A 59 -10.04 -8.11 -20.90
N SER A 60 -10.27 -9.38 -21.20
CA SER A 60 -11.65 -9.93 -21.23
C SER A 60 -11.81 -11.13 -20.32
N GLY A 61 -12.64 -10.97 -19.28
CA GLY A 61 -12.95 -12.03 -18.31
C GLY A 61 -14.21 -12.85 -18.58
N SER A 62 -15.02 -12.50 -19.59
CA SER A 62 -16.32 -13.16 -19.78
C SER A 62 -16.22 -14.53 -20.48
N GLY A 63 -16.87 -15.54 -19.92
CA GLY A 63 -17.14 -16.84 -20.55
C GLY A 63 -15.90 -17.72 -20.72
N ARG A 64 -15.69 -18.27 -21.93
CA ARG A 64 -14.64 -19.26 -22.30
C ARG A 64 -13.20 -18.89 -21.89
N TRP A 65 -12.96 -17.64 -21.50
CA TRP A 65 -11.64 -17.20 -21.08
C TRP A 65 -11.23 -17.75 -19.71
N SER A 66 -12.17 -17.95 -18.77
CA SER A 66 -11.88 -18.57 -17.47
C SER A 66 -11.30 -19.97 -17.66
N GLU A 67 -11.90 -20.78 -18.53
CA GLU A 67 -11.41 -22.12 -18.89
C GLU A 67 -10.00 -22.08 -19.51
N CYS A 68 -9.72 -21.09 -20.37
CA CYS A 68 -8.39 -20.94 -20.98
C CYS A 68 -7.34 -20.58 -19.92
N ILE A 69 -7.62 -19.57 -19.08
CA ILE A 69 -6.74 -19.19 -17.96
C ILE A 69 -6.54 -20.39 -17.02
N GLN A 70 -7.60 -21.13 -16.69
CA GLN A 70 -7.54 -22.34 -15.87
C GLN A 70 -6.48 -23.30 -16.40
N ARG A 71 -6.56 -23.63 -17.70
CA ARG A 71 -5.63 -24.55 -18.37
C ARG A 71 -4.22 -24.00 -18.42
N TRP A 72 -4.04 -22.71 -18.71
CA TRP A 72 -2.73 -22.07 -18.79
C TRP A 72 -2.04 -22.02 -17.45
N VAL A 73 -2.75 -21.62 -16.39
CA VAL A 73 -2.20 -21.55 -15.03
C VAL A 73 -1.89 -22.96 -14.52
N THR A 74 -2.79 -23.93 -14.73
CA THR A 74 -2.57 -25.34 -14.34
C THR A 74 -1.34 -25.91 -15.05
N ALA A 75 -1.17 -25.64 -16.35
CA ALA A 75 0.03 -26.06 -17.08
C ALA A 75 1.29 -25.34 -16.58
N ALA A 76 1.22 -24.03 -16.35
CA ALA A 76 2.34 -23.25 -15.83
C ALA A 76 2.85 -23.77 -14.49
N ILE A 77 1.94 -24.03 -13.55
CA ILE A 77 2.29 -24.50 -12.21
C ILE A 77 2.65 -25.99 -12.26
N GLY A 78 1.74 -26.84 -12.75
CA GLY A 78 1.87 -28.29 -12.67
C GLY A 78 2.89 -28.90 -13.63
N ARG A 79 2.91 -28.43 -14.89
CA ARG A 79 3.83 -28.96 -15.92
C ARG A 79 5.15 -28.20 -15.96
N TRP A 80 5.11 -26.87 -15.87
CA TRP A 80 6.28 -26.02 -16.08
C TRP A 80 6.98 -25.55 -14.80
N GLY A 81 6.40 -25.81 -13.63
CA GLY A 81 7.01 -25.52 -12.33
C GLY A 81 7.09 -24.04 -11.97
N ALA A 82 6.10 -23.25 -12.35
CA ALA A 82 6.06 -21.81 -12.04
C ALA A 82 6.09 -21.52 -10.54
N GLU A 83 7.03 -20.66 -10.14
CA GLU A 83 7.19 -20.20 -8.75
C GLU A 83 6.59 -18.80 -8.52
N ASP A 84 6.46 -18.00 -9.58
CA ASP A 84 5.89 -16.63 -9.54
C ASP A 84 4.76 -16.54 -10.58
N LEU A 85 3.54 -16.31 -10.10
CA LEU A 85 2.36 -16.16 -10.94
C LEU A 85 1.73 -14.78 -10.71
N GLU A 86 1.49 -14.08 -11.80
CA GLU A 86 0.73 -12.83 -11.82
C GLU A 86 -0.41 -12.94 -12.82
N LEU A 87 -1.64 -12.75 -12.34
CA LEU A 87 -2.84 -12.74 -13.15
C LEU A 87 -3.49 -11.36 -13.08
N ASP A 88 -3.55 -10.67 -14.22
CA ASP A 88 -4.08 -9.33 -14.35
C ASP A 88 -5.23 -9.28 -15.35
N VAL A 89 -6.40 -8.88 -14.87
CA VAL A 89 -7.63 -8.85 -15.66
C VAL A 89 -8.21 -7.43 -15.71
N GLU A 90 -8.11 -6.73 -16.83
CA GLU A 90 -8.39 -5.29 -16.85
C GLU A 90 -9.90 -4.92 -16.80
N GLU A 91 -10.76 -5.56 -17.60
CA GLU A 91 -12.13 -5.04 -17.80
C GLU A 91 -13.18 -5.77 -16.96
N HIS A 92 -13.19 -7.11 -16.98
CA HIS A 92 -14.25 -7.91 -16.37
C HIS A 92 -13.65 -8.87 -15.35
N ARG A 93 -14.11 -8.79 -14.11
CA ARG A 93 -13.68 -9.69 -13.03
C ARG A 93 -13.77 -11.14 -13.48
N VAL A 94 -12.69 -11.90 -13.25
CA VAL A 94 -12.67 -13.34 -13.46
C VAL A 94 -12.73 -14.02 -12.10
N ASP A 95 -13.72 -14.89 -11.98
CA ASP A 95 -13.80 -15.88 -10.94
C ASP A 95 -12.86 -17.04 -11.33
N TYR A 96 -11.75 -17.18 -10.60
CA TYR A 96 -10.77 -18.24 -10.85
C TYR A 96 -10.86 -19.28 -9.74
N ASP A 97 -11.07 -20.54 -10.11
CA ASP A 97 -11.17 -21.63 -9.15
C ASP A 97 -9.78 -22.18 -8.80
N PHE A 98 -9.31 -21.85 -7.60
CA PHE A 98 -8.00 -22.28 -7.10
C PHE A 98 -7.96 -23.77 -6.71
N ARG A 99 -9.10 -24.43 -6.50
CA ARG A 99 -9.14 -25.84 -6.07
C ARG A 99 -8.55 -26.80 -7.10
N VAL A 100 -8.66 -26.46 -8.38
CA VAL A 100 -8.07 -27.25 -9.48
C VAL A 100 -6.55 -27.29 -9.39
N LEU A 101 -5.94 -26.27 -8.75
CA LEU A 101 -4.52 -26.29 -8.59
C LEU A 101 -4.08 -27.41 -7.65
N ASP A 102 -4.81 -27.76 -6.60
CA ASP A 102 -4.41 -28.80 -5.63
C ASP A 102 -4.11 -30.17 -6.25
N GLU A 103 -4.56 -30.44 -7.48
CA GLU A 103 -4.25 -31.63 -8.27
C GLU A 103 -2.81 -31.66 -8.82
N CYS A 104 -2.10 -30.53 -8.85
CA CYS A 104 -0.74 -30.44 -9.39
C CYS A 104 0.30 -30.99 -8.37
N GLN A 105 1.04 -32.04 -8.72
CA GLN A 105 1.98 -32.66 -7.78
C GLN A 105 3.29 -31.86 -7.56
N SER A 106 3.66 -30.99 -8.50
CA SER A 106 4.96 -30.29 -8.56
C SER A 106 4.92 -28.87 -7.99
N MET A 107 4.31 -28.69 -6.82
CA MET A 107 4.00 -27.37 -6.26
C MET A 107 5.24 -26.61 -5.78
N ARG A 108 5.54 -25.47 -6.41
CA ARG A 108 6.64 -24.56 -6.02
C ARG A 108 6.24 -23.09 -6.04
N LEU A 109 4.94 -22.77 -6.07
CA LEU A 109 4.46 -21.39 -6.14
C LEU A 109 4.80 -20.65 -4.85
N LYS A 110 5.66 -19.64 -4.95
CA LYS A 110 6.15 -18.79 -3.86
C LYS A 110 5.55 -17.39 -3.90
N ARG A 111 5.23 -16.88 -5.10
CA ARG A 111 4.63 -15.55 -5.28
C ARG A 111 3.36 -15.64 -6.11
N LEU A 112 2.31 -15.02 -5.63
CA LEU A 112 1.02 -14.93 -6.30
C LEU A 112 0.51 -13.50 -6.25
N VAL A 113 0.21 -12.96 -7.43
CA VAL A 113 -0.42 -11.64 -7.59
C VAL A 113 -1.71 -11.80 -8.36
N LEU A 114 -2.81 -11.32 -7.78
CA LEU A 114 -4.13 -11.35 -8.39
C LEU A 114 -4.66 -9.93 -8.52
N ILE A 115 -4.84 -9.47 -9.75
CA ILE A 115 -5.36 -8.15 -10.06
C ILE A 115 -6.73 -8.32 -10.70
N ASN A 116 -7.76 -7.78 -10.05
CA ASN A 116 -9.18 -7.86 -10.47
C ASN A 116 -9.66 -9.30 -10.73
N CYS A 117 -9.08 -10.26 -10.00
CA CYS A 117 -9.46 -11.67 -10.03
C CYS A 117 -10.05 -12.05 -8.68
N LYS A 118 -11.22 -12.71 -8.69
CA LYS A 118 -11.83 -13.25 -7.49
C LYS A 118 -11.37 -14.71 -7.33
N PRO A 119 -10.59 -15.00 -6.28
CA PRO A 119 -10.10 -16.35 -6.06
C PRO A 119 -11.19 -17.21 -5.41
N ILE A 120 -11.86 -18.05 -6.20
CA ILE A 120 -12.82 -19.03 -5.70
C ILE A 120 -12.08 -20.21 -5.07
N GLY A 121 -12.53 -20.66 -3.90
CA GLY A 121 -12.00 -21.86 -3.24
C GLY A 121 -10.56 -21.71 -2.71
N ILE A 122 -9.98 -20.51 -2.78
CA ILE A 122 -8.63 -20.25 -2.28
C ILE A 122 -8.48 -20.56 -0.79
N PHE A 123 -9.58 -20.45 -0.02
CA PHE A 123 -9.62 -20.75 1.42
C PHE A 123 -9.32 -22.21 1.77
N ASP A 124 -9.37 -23.13 0.81
CA ASP A 124 -9.12 -24.55 1.05
C ASP A 124 -7.90 -25.05 0.25
N CYS A 125 -7.27 -24.16 -0.53
CA CYS A 125 -6.19 -24.50 -1.45
C CYS A 125 -4.87 -24.75 -0.70
N LEU A 126 -4.38 -25.97 -0.76
CA LEU A 126 -3.16 -26.42 -0.06
C LEU A 126 -1.89 -25.83 -0.67
N MET A 127 -1.94 -25.39 -1.93
CA MET A 127 -0.84 -24.66 -2.57
C MET A 127 -0.35 -23.45 -1.78
N LEU A 128 -1.26 -22.77 -1.08
CA LEU A 128 -0.93 -21.56 -0.34
C LEU A 128 0.07 -21.80 0.80
N ARG A 129 0.23 -23.06 1.25
CA ARG A 129 1.17 -23.40 2.33
C ARG A 129 2.61 -23.04 2.02
N TRP A 130 2.98 -23.05 0.73
CA TRP A 130 4.34 -22.74 0.26
C TRP A 130 4.49 -21.29 -0.19
N LEU A 131 3.39 -20.55 -0.26
CA LEU A 131 3.38 -19.19 -0.75
C LEU A 131 4.06 -18.28 0.26
N THR A 132 5.11 -17.58 -0.17
CA THR A 132 5.86 -16.63 0.65
C THR A 132 5.39 -15.19 0.44
N LYS A 133 4.79 -14.89 -0.71
CA LYS A 133 4.25 -13.57 -1.04
C LYS A 133 2.90 -13.66 -1.73
N LEU A 134 1.91 -12.96 -1.19
CA LEU A 134 0.56 -12.86 -1.74
C LEU A 134 0.17 -11.40 -1.90
N GLU A 135 -0.32 -11.06 -3.08
CA GLU A 135 -0.77 -9.72 -3.39
C GLU A 135 -2.14 -9.76 -4.06
N LEU A 136 -3.09 -9.05 -3.46
CA LEU A 136 -4.48 -8.96 -3.92
C LEU A 136 -4.79 -7.52 -4.30
N CYS A 137 -5.03 -7.26 -5.58
CA CYS A 137 -5.29 -5.93 -6.10
C CYS A 137 -6.68 -5.87 -6.74
N LYS A 138 -7.46 -4.82 -6.45
CA LYS A 138 -8.83 -4.63 -6.99
C LYS A 138 -9.80 -5.78 -6.70
N ALA A 139 -9.53 -6.61 -5.68
CA ALA A 139 -10.50 -7.61 -5.24
C ALA A 139 -11.64 -6.93 -4.45
N SER A 140 -12.76 -7.65 -4.30
CA SER A 140 -13.97 -7.15 -3.62
C SER A 140 -14.36 -7.97 -2.40
N TYR A 141 -13.53 -8.94 -2.01
CA TYR A 141 -13.87 -9.90 -0.97
C TYR A 141 -12.71 -10.03 0.02
N TYR A 142 -12.79 -9.30 1.13
CA TYR A 142 -11.77 -9.31 2.19
C TYR A 142 -12.29 -9.68 3.57
N GLY A 143 -13.61 -9.82 3.74
CA GLY A 143 -14.19 -10.42 4.96
C GLY A 143 -13.66 -11.83 5.25
N GLY A 144 -13.02 -12.49 4.26
CA GLY A 144 -12.32 -13.76 4.42
C GLY A 144 -10.78 -13.67 4.41
N ALA A 145 -10.15 -12.49 4.46
CA ALA A 145 -8.69 -12.36 4.38
C ALA A 145 -7.98 -13.23 5.44
N SER A 146 -8.46 -13.18 6.68
CA SER A 146 -7.98 -14.06 7.76
C SER A 146 -8.06 -15.55 7.42
N ARG A 147 -9.12 -15.98 6.71
CA ARG A 147 -9.28 -17.38 6.27
C ARG A 147 -8.35 -17.76 5.11
N ILE A 148 -7.97 -16.83 4.24
CA ILE A 148 -6.94 -17.09 3.22
C ILE A 148 -5.61 -17.30 3.94
N LEU A 149 -5.28 -16.36 4.83
CA LEU A 149 -4.01 -16.32 5.55
C LEU A 149 -3.80 -17.49 6.50
N SER A 150 -4.87 -18.08 7.06
CA SER A 150 -4.76 -19.26 7.92
C SER A 150 -4.16 -20.49 7.24
N ASN A 151 -4.28 -20.60 5.90
CA ASN A 151 -3.64 -21.69 5.14
C ASN A 151 -2.24 -21.35 4.65
N CYS A 152 -1.87 -20.06 4.61
CA CYS A 152 -0.59 -19.61 4.10
C CYS A 152 0.51 -19.69 5.16
N VAL A 153 0.86 -20.91 5.59
CA VAL A 153 1.80 -21.16 6.71
C VAL A 153 3.19 -20.53 6.47
N SER A 154 3.67 -20.53 5.23
CA SER A 154 4.98 -19.98 4.87
C SER A 154 4.92 -18.52 4.40
N LEU A 155 3.77 -17.85 4.51
CA LEU A 155 3.62 -16.48 4.02
C LEU A 155 4.51 -15.55 4.83
N VAL A 156 5.19 -14.64 4.14
CA VAL A 156 6.06 -13.62 4.74
C VAL A 156 5.55 -12.22 4.42
N ASP A 157 5.06 -12.01 3.20
CA ASP A 157 4.63 -10.72 2.69
C ASP A 157 3.20 -10.81 2.14
N PHE A 158 2.30 -10.03 2.73
CA PHE A 158 0.92 -9.92 2.30
C PHE A 158 0.57 -8.48 1.97
N SER A 159 0.03 -8.26 0.78
CA SER A 159 -0.42 -6.94 0.34
C SER A 159 -1.82 -6.97 -0.25
N ILE A 160 -2.57 -5.92 0.07
CA ILE A 160 -3.92 -5.68 -0.40
C ILE A 160 -3.94 -4.28 -1.01
N ARG A 161 -4.35 -4.14 -2.28
CA ARG A 161 -4.31 -2.88 -3.03
C ARG A 161 -5.64 -2.55 -3.72
N HIS A 162 -6.06 -1.29 -3.71
CA HIS A 162 -7.24 -0.79 -4.45
C HIS A 162 -8.54 -1.54 -4.15
N CYS A 163 -8.78 -1.84 -2.87
CA CYS A 163 -9.86 -2.73 -2.48
C CYS A 163 -11.15 -1.97 -2.23
N ARG A 164 -12.20 -2.42 -2.93
CA ARG A 164 -13.55 -1.92 -2.78
C ARG A 164 -14.37 -2.97 -2.05
N SER A 165 -14.57 -2.74 -0.76
CA SER A 165 -15.35 -3.60 0.11
C SER A 165 -16.61 -2.85 0.54
N SER A 166 -17.75 -3.52 0.57
CA SER A 166 -18.95 -2.97 1.22
C SER A 166 -18.82 -2.95 2.74
N GLN A 167 -17.88 -3.73 3.29
CA GLN A 167 -17.55 -3.71 4.70
C GLN A 167 -16.46 -2.67 4.97
N PRO A 168 -16.71 -1.66 5.82
CA PRO A 168 -15.74 -0.61 6.14
C PRO A 168 -14.62 -1.09 7.06
N ILE A 169 -14.75 -2.28 7.64
CA ILE A 169 -13.81 -2.85 8.61
C ILE A 169 -13.02 -3.98 7.95
N LEU A 170 -11.71 -3.96 8.13
CA LEU A 170 -10.80 -5.06 7.78
C LEU A 170 -10.17 -5.62 9.05
N GLN A 171 -10.30 -6.93 9.27
CA GLN A 171 -9.84 -7.58 10.50
C GLN A 171 -8.89 -8.74 10.21
N PHE A 172 -7.76 -8.74 10.92
CA PHE A 172 -6.73 -9.76 10.86
C PHE A 172 -6.60 -10.48 12.21
N SER A 173 -7.07 -11.73 12.23
CA SER A 173 -6.88 -12.64 13.36
C SER A 173 -6.40 -13.98 12.84
N VAL A 174 -5.07 -14.14 12.80
CA VAL A 174 -4.39 -15.32 12.27
C VAL A 174 -3.17 -15.66 13.14
N PRO A 175 -3.42 -16.17 14.37
CA PRO A 175 -2.38 -16.43 15.37
C PRO A 175 -1.31 -17.43 14.89
N ASP A 176 -1.69 -18.36 14.03
CA ASP A 176 -0.78 -19.41 13.51
C ASP A 176 0.02 -18.96 12.29
N SER A 177 -0.23 -17.76 11.76
CA SER A 177 0.46 -17.28 10.56
C SER A 177 1.85 -16.74 10.89
N GLY A 178 2.84 -17.11 10.08
CA GLY A 178 4.23 -16.67 10.23
C GLY A 178 4.58 -15.37 9.49
N PHE A 179 3.59 -14.64 8.96
CA PHE A 179 3.88 -13.54 8.05
C PHE A 179 4.30 -12.27 8.78
N LYS A 180 5.22 -11.55 8.13
CA LYS A 180 6.03 -10.49 8.74
C LYS A 180 5.69 -9.10 8.21
N LYS A 181 5.17 -9.01 6.99
CA LYS A 181 4.90 -7.74 6.31
C LYS A 181 3.44 -7.68 5.87
N LEU A 182 2.78 -6.59 6.24
CA LEU A 182 1.43 -6.25 5.80
C LEU A 182 1.43 -4.89 5.12
N LEU A 183 0.88 -4.82 3.91
CA LEU A 183 0.60 -3.57 3.21
C LEU A 183 -0.90 -3.49 2.87
N VAL A 184 -1.54 -2.40 3.27
CA VAL A 184 -2.88 -2.02 2.84
C VAL A 184 -2.77 -0.71 2.08
N ASP A 185 -3.09 -0.73 0.79
CA ASP A 185 -2.79 0.36 -0.14
C ASP A 185 -4.05 0.79 -0.91
N ASN A 186 -4.43 2.06 -0.78
CA ASN A 186 -5.56 2.68 -1.49
C ASN A 186 -6.86 1.86 -1.38
N CYS A 187 -7.12 1.32 -0.19
CA CYS A 187 -8.31 0.55 0.11
C CYS A 187 -9.35 1.43 0.82
N GLU A 188 -10.63 1.15 0.61
CA GLU A 188 -11.75 1.95 1.16
C GLU A 188 -12.16 1.49 2.57
N PHE A 189 -11.21 1.06 3.40
CA PHE A 189 -11.47 0.66 4.79
C PHE A 189 -11.39 1.89 5.72
N VAL A 190 -12.36 2.00 6.62
CA VAL A 190 -12.39 3.04 7.66
C VAL A 190 -11.59 2.59 8.88
N GLU A 191 -11.65 1.30 9.21
CA GLU A 191 -10.96 0.71 10.37
C GLU A 191 -10.22 -0.57 9.98
N ILE A 192 -8.99 -0.73 10.49
CA ILE A 192 -8.19 -1.94 10.36
C ILE A 192 -7.87 -2.46 11.75
N TYR A 193 -8.21 -3.72 12.01
CA TYR A 193 -7.94 -4.41 13.27
C TYR A 193 -6.83 -5.43 13.05
N LEU A 194 -5.70 -5.24 13.74
CA LEU A 194 -4.56 -6.16 13.79
C LEU A 194 -4.63 -6.96 15.09
N ASP A 195 -5.62 -7.85 15.22
CA ASP A 195 -5.97 -8.47 16.50
C ASP A 195 -4.97 -9.52 16.97
N SER A 196 -4.50 -10.38 16.07
CA SER A 196 -3.57 -11.46 16.43
C SER A 196 -2.66 -11.78 15.26
N LEU A 197 -1.48 -11.14 15.27
CA LEU A 197 -0.42 -11.31 14.27
C LEU A 197 0.94 -11.39 14.98
N PRO A 198 1.25 -12.51 15.65
CA PRO A 198 2.42 -12.62 16.54
C PRO A 198 3.77 -12.45 15.85
N TRP A 199 3.81 -12.64 14.52
CA TRP A 199 5.03 -12.57 13.71
C TRP A 199 5.13 -11.31 12.84
N LEU A 200 4.13 -10.43 12.88
CA LEU A 200 4.15 -9.19 12.10
C LEU A 200 5.29 -8.29 12.59
N GLU A 201 6.21 -7.94 11.70
CA GLU A 201 7.37 -7.08 11.98
C GLU A 201 7.18 -5.69 11.36
N THR A 202 6.43 -5.59 10.26
CA THR A 202 6.19 -4.34 9.54
C THR A 202 4.77 -4.22 9.02
N PHE A 203 4.19 -3.05 9.27
CA PHE A 203 2.87 -2.68 8.79
C PHE A 203 2.92 -1.35 8.04
N ALA A 204 2.28 -1.31 6.88
CA ALA A 204 2.10 -0.08 6.12
C ALA A 204 0.63 0.05 5.70
N CYS A 205 0.06 1.24 5.91
CA CYS A 205 -1.26 1.60 5.46
C CYS A 205 -1.20 2.93 4.72
N ARG A 206 -1.71 2.95 3.48
CA ARG A 206 -1.78 4.18 2.70
C ARG A 206 -3.07 4.32 1.93
N GLY A 207 -3.52 5.54 1.70
CA GLY A 207 -4.75 5.78 0.94
C GLY A 207 -5.24 7.22 0.90
N VAL A 208 -6.31 7.44 0.16
CA VAL A 208 -6.96 8.76 0.01
C VAL A 208 -7.80 9.14 1.25
N GLN A 209 -8.28 8.15 1.98
CA GLN A 209 -9.02 8.36 3.23
C GLN A 209 -8.16 7.90 4.41
N PRO A 210 -8.05 8.71 5.48
CA PRO A 210 -7.41 8.25 6.71
C PRO A 210 -8.14 7.04 7.29
N THR A 211 -7.39 5.98 7.55
CA THR A 211 -7.88 4.73 8.15
C THR A 211 -7.38 4.63 9.59
N GLU A 212 -8.30 4.32 10.51
CA GLU A 212 -7.96 4.07 11.90
C GLU A 212 -7.41 2.64 12.05
N VAL A 213 -6.36 2.48 12.85
CA VAL A 213 -5.68 1.20 13.03
C VAL A 213 -5.70 0.83 14.51
N TYR A 214 -6.24 -0.35 14.79
CA TYR A 214 -6.35 -0.92 16.13
C TYR A 214 -5.36 -2.06 16.25
N TYR A 215 -4.47 -1.97 17.24
CA TYR A 215 -3.43 -2.96 17.49
C TYR A 215 -3.86 -3.87 18.64
N GLY A 216 -3.97 -5.17 18.36
CA GLY A 216 -4.11 -6.23 19.37
C GLY A 216 -2.76 -6.88 19.66
N GLU A 217 -2.70 -8.21 19.58
CA GLU A 217 -1.51 -9.02 19.83
C GLU A 217 -0.55 -9.00 18.63
N VAL A 218 0.28 -7.96 18.59
CA VAL A 218 1.34 -7.74 17.58
C VAL A 218 2.72 -7.52 18.21
N PRO A 219 3.21 -8.44 19.07
CA PRO A 219 4.40 -8.26 19.90
C PRO A 219 5.73 -8.02 19.15
N ARG A 220 5.78 -8.36 17.85
CA ARG A 220 6.98 -8.20 17.01
C ARG A 220 6.94 -6.99 16.11
N LEU A 221 5.85 -6.22 16.10
CA LEU A 221 5.70 -5.08 15.21
C LEU A 221 6.71 -4.01 15.60
N ARG A 222 7.61 -3.68 14.66
CA ARG A 222 8.70 -2.72 14.87
C ARG A 222 8.62 -1.51 13.97
N HIS A 223 7.99 -1.65 12.81
CA HIS A 223 7.99 -0.64 11.77
C HIS A 223 6.55 -0.37 11.33
N VAL A 224 6.12 0.88 11.46
CA VAL A 224 4.79 1.31 11.02
C VAL A 224 4.94 2.48 10.04
N SER A 225 4.23 2.41 8.92
CA SER A 225 4.15 3.50 7.94
C SER A 225 2.69 3.85 7.66
N LEU A 226 2.32 5.12 7.83
CA LEU A 226 0.98 5.64 7.57
C LEU A 226 1.08 6.81 6.57
N ASP A 227 0.54 6.62 5.37
CA ASP A 227 0.55 7.64 4.29
C ASP A 227 -0.88 7.95 3.81
N TYR A 228 -1.38 9.13 4.15
CA TYR A 228 -2.73 9.53 3.85
C TYR A 228 -2.77 10.86 3.11
N LEU A 229 -3.44 10.86 1.95
CA LEU A 229 -3.73 12.07 1.18
C LEU A 229 -5.22 12.38 1.25
N LYS A 230 -5.62 13.21 2.23
CA LYS A 230 -7.01 13.64 2.35
C LYS A 230 -7.32 14.67 1.27
N THR A 231 -7.95 14.24 0.19
CA THR A 231 -8.51 15.15 -0.82
C THR A 231 -9.87 15.68 -0.34
N LYS A 232 -10.29 16.84 -0.84
CA LYS A 232 -11.68 17.31 -0.64
C LYS A 232 -12.59 16.33 -1.38
N VAL A 233 -13.09 15.32 -0.69
CA VAL A 233 -14.18 14.49 -1.20
C VAL A 233 -15.38 15.41 -1.40
N GLU A 234 -16.08 15.20 -2.51
CA GLU A 234 -17.21 15.99 -3.03
C GLU A 234 -18.14 16.56 -1.94
N PRO A 235 -18.76 17.74 -2.17
CA PRO A 235 -19.50 18.52 -1.17
C PRO A 235 -20.67 17.82 -0.47
N SER A 236 -21.01 16.58 -0.84
CA SER A 236 -22.03 15.75 -0.20
C SER A 236 -21.55 15.02 1.06
N ALA A 237 -20.23 14.90 1.30
CA ALA A 237 -19.70 14.37 2.55
C ALA A 237 -19.54 15.52 3.58
N VAL A 238 -20.61 15.79 4.33
CA VAL A 238 -20.83 16.91 5.26
C VAL A 238 -19.94 16.87 6.51
N SER A 239 -18.70 16.44 6.41
CA SER A 239 -17.79 16.59 7.53
C SER A 239 -16.41 16.93 7.05
N ASN A 240 -16.02 18.18 7.25
CA ASN A 240 -14.62 18.57 7.33
C ASN A 240 -14.03 17.96 8.62
N THR A 241 -14.04 16.62 8.71
CA THR A 241 -13.64 15.86 9.89
C THR A 241 -12.15 15.99 10.05
N THR A 242 -11.76 16.82 11.00
CA THR A 242 -10.45 16.73 11.61
C THR A 242 -10.36 15.39 12.36
N TYR A 243 -9.17 14.80 12.38
CA TYR A 243 -8.87 13.55 13.06
C TYR A 243 -7.88 13.84 14.17
N ARG A 244 -8.14 13.32 15.36
CA ARG A 244 -7.17 13.40 16.46
C ARG A 244 -5.94 12.61 16.07
N LEU A 245 -4.75 13.20 16.26
CA LEU A 245 -3.49 12.48 16.07
C LEU A 245 -3.47 11.15 16.84
N SER A 246 -4.05 11.14 18.05
CA SER A 246 -4.18 9.93 18.87
C SER A 246 -4.89 8.78 18.15
N LYS A 247 -5.84 9.01 17.24
CA LYS A 247 -6.50 7.91 16.52
C LYS A 247 -5.56 7.07 15.65
N PHE A 248 -4.41 7.61 15.25
CA PHE A 248 -3.44 6.90 14.43
C PHE A 248 -2.33 6.23 15.23
N VAL A 249 -2.00 6.79 16.41
CA VAL A 249 -0.83 6.37 17.21
C VAL A 249 -1.20 5.83 18.60
N MET A 250 -2.47 5.96 19.02
CA MET A 250 -2.95 5.41 20.29
C MET A 250 -2.86 3.90 20.27
N SER A 251 -2.42 3.33 21.40
CA SER A 251 -2.26 1.88 21.56
C SER A 251 -1.29 1.24 20.57
N MET A 252 -0.43 2.03 19.89
CA MET A 252 0.68 1.45 19.15
C MET A 252 1.52 0.60 20.10
N PRO A 253 1.93 -0.61 19.68
CA PRO A 253 2.82 -1.45 20.47
C PRO A 253 4.21 -0.80 20.55
N SER A 254 5.16 -1.48 21.18
CA SER A 254 6.56 -1.04 21.33
C SER A 254 7.33 -1.03 19.99
N ILE A 255 6.91 -0.19 19.04
CA ILE A 255 7.53 -0.02 17.73
C ILE A 255 8.87 0.71 17.84
N GLU A 256 9.79 0.43 16.92
CA GLU A 256 11.11 1.06 16.86
C GLU A 256 11.17 2.19 15.82
N SER A 257 10.36 2.13 14.75
CA SER A 257 10.31 3.14 13.68
C SER A 257 8.89 3.48 13.25
N LEU A 258 8.63 4.77 13.06
CA LEU A 258 7.36 5.31 12.60
C LEU A 258 7.60 6.27 11.42
N VAL A 259 6.91 6.00 10.31
CA VAL A 259 6.85 6.87 9.14
C VAL A 259 5.43 7.43 9.02
N LEU A 260 5.30 8.76 9.00
CA LEU A 260 4.02 9.45 8.82
C LEU A 260 4.09 10.35 7.60
N GLN A 261 3.09 10.27 6.73
CA GLN A 261 2.96 11.13 5.58
C GLN A 261 1.51 11.59 5.47
N PHE A 262 1.20 12.72 6.11
CA PHE A 262 -0.14 13.28 6.13
C PHE A 262 -0.20 14.48 5.18
N LYS A 263 -0.92 14.29 4.08
CA LYS A 263 -1.01 15.23 2.95
C LYS A 263 -2.46 15.73 2.81
N GLY A 264 -2.62 16.91 2.24
CA GLY A 264 -3.93 17.47 1.92
C GLY A 264 -3.95 19.00 1.85
N PRO A 265 -4.98 19.60 1.24
CA PRO A 265 -5.07 21.05 1.05
C PRO A 265 -5.34 21.81 2.36
N GLU A 266 -5.99 21.17 3.32
CA GLU A 266 -6.35 21.72 4.64
C GLU A 266 -5.74 20.84 5.72
N VAL A 267 -5.35 21.45 6.85
CA VAL A 267 -4.92 20.72 8.05
C VAL A 267 -6.10 19.88 8.53
N TRP A 268 -5.91 18.57 8.57
CA TRP A 268 -6.96 17.65 9.04
C TRP A 268 -6.55 16.85 10.28
N ILE A 269 -5.35 17.09 10.82
CA ILE A 269 -4.88 16.50 12.07
C ILE A 269 -5.10 17.50 13.22
N GLU A 270 -5.81 17.10 14.27
CA GLU A 270 -5.92 17.89 15.50
C GLU A 270 -4.68 17.67 16.38
N PRO A 271 -3.95 18.73 16.76
CA PRO A 271 -2.80 18.65 17.65
C PRO A 271 -3.25 18.50 19.10
N ILE A 272 -3.82 17.35 19.45
CA ILE A 272 -4.20 17.00 20.81
C ILE A 272 -3.16 16.05 21.40
N ALA A 273 -2.77 16.31 22.65
CA ALA A 273 -1.77 15.52 23.36
C ALA A 273 -2.10 14.02 23.34
N LEU A 274 -1.05 13.21 23.13
CA LEU A 274 -1.18 11.76 23.09
C LEU A 274 -1.37 11.20 24.49
N PRO A 275 -2.39 10.35 24.72
CA PRO A 275 -2.66 9.81 26.06
C PRO A 275 -1.60 8.81 26.52
N SER A 276 -0.88 8.20 25.59
CA SER A 276 0.12 7.16 25.84
C SER A 276 1.45 7.50 25.13
N PRO A 277 2.60 7.45 25.84
CA PRO A 277 3.89 7.69 25.23
C PRO A 277 4.36 6.52 24.34
N LEU A 278 5.04 6.85 23.24
CA LEU A 278 5.73 5.94 22.33
C LEU A 278 7.12 5.59 22.88
N LEU A 279 7.16 4.90 24.04
CA LEU A 279 8.38 4.71 24.85
C LEU A 279 9.56 4.04 24.13
N HIS A 280 9.28 3.25 23.10
CA HIS A 280 10.28 2.46 22.37
C HIS A 280 10.62 3.02 20.99
N LEU A 281 9.95 4.09 20.56
CA LEU A 281 10.16 4.70 19.26
C LEU A 281 11.56 5.30 19.21
N LYS A 282 12.41 4.76 18.33
CA LYS A 282 13.79 5.22 18.13
C LYS A 282 13.93 6.09 16.91
N LYS A 283 13.12 5.89 15.87
CA LYS A 283 13.20 6.67 14.63
C LYS A 283 11.82 7.22 14.26
N LEU A 284 11.80 8.49 13.87
CA LEU A 284 10.59 9.16 13.40
C LEU A 284 10.89 9.84 12.07
N PHE A 285 10.09 9.51 11.07
CA PHE A 285 10.14 10.11 9.75
C PHE A 285 8.78 10.73 9.45
N ILE A 286 8.77 12.02 9.15
CA ILE A 286 7.56 12.74 8.78
C ILE A 286 7.78 13.30 7.38
N ALA A 287 6.99 12.84 6.42
CA ALA A 287 7.15 13.19 5.02
C ALA A 287 6.06 14.14 4.52
N ASN A 288 6.46 15.04 3.63
CA ASN A 288 5.60 15.93 2.84
C ASN A 288 4.59 16.73 3.68
N VAL A 289 5.05 17.27 4.80
CA VAL A 289 4.22 18.18 5.61
C VAL A 289 3.98 19.44 4.80
N PRO A 290 2.72 19.78 4.45
CA PRO A 290 2.46 20.99 3.67
C PRO A 290 2.89 22.24 4.44
N MET A 291 3.54 23.19 3.77
CA MET A 291 4.08 24.40 4.42
C MET A 291 3.01 25.30 5.07
N ASN A 292 1.75 25.15 4.67
CA ASN A 292 0.60 25.84 5.27
C ASN A 292 0.06 25.15 6.53
N TRP A 293 0.58 24.00 6.94
CA TRP A 293 0.17 23.30 8.15
C TRP A 293 0.94 23.78 9.37
N ASP A 294 0.25 23.84 10.52
CA ASP A 294 0.97 23.94 11.78
C ASP A 294 1.75 22.64 12.05
N ILE A 295 2.80 22.76 12.84
CA ILE A 295 3.70 21.67 13.22
C ILE A 295 3.59 21.33 14.71
N PHE A 296 2.56 21.82 15.40
CA PHE A 296 2.37 21.52 16.82
C PHE A 296 2.20 20.02 17.04
N TRP A 297 1.50 19.35 16.13
CA TRP A 297 1.34 17.91 16.17
C TRP A 297 2.67 17.14 16.06
N ILE A 298 3.69 17.70 15.39
CA ILE A 298 5.04 17.12 15.35
C ILE A 298 5.70 17.24 16.72
N VAL A 299 5.59 18.39 17.36
CA VAL A 299 6.11 18.59 18.73
C VAL A 299 5.46 17.61 19.71
N LEU A 300 4.15 17.40 19.61
CA LEU A 300 3.44 16.41 20.43
C LEU A 300 3.94 14.97 20.21
N LEU A 301 4.36 14.61 18.99
CA LEU A 301 4.98 13.31 18.72
C LEU A 301 6.37 13.20 19.38
N LEU A 302 7.16 14.28 19.35
CA LEU A 302 8.48 14.32 20.00
C LEU A 302 8.35 14.19 21.53
N ASP A 303 7.40 14.93 22.12
CA ASP A 303 7.11 14.87 23.56
C ASP A 303 6.67 13.45 23.99
N ALA A 304 5.94 12.76 23.12
CA ALA A 304 5.50 11.39 23.36
C ALA A 304 6.60 10.33 23.12
N ALA A 305 7.73 10.66 22.50
CA ALA A 305 8.76 9.70 22.07
C ALA A 305 10.12 9.92 22.78
N PRO A 306 10.25 9.61 24.08
CA PRO A 306 11.46 9.91 24.86
C PRO A 306 12.70 9.12 24.43
N ALA A 307 12.54 8.01 23.70
CA ALA A 307 13.63 7.18 23.22
C ALA A 307 14.15 7.57 21.83
N LEU A 308 13.57 8.60 21.20
CA LEU A 308 13.85 8.98 19.82
C LEU A 308 15.32 9.41 19.64
N GLU A 309 15.97 8.91 18.58
CA GLU A 309 17.38 9.18 18.27
C GLU A 309 17.55 10.01 16.99
N PRO A 310 17.14 9.55 15.80
CA PRO A 310 16.95 10.43 14.65
C PRO A 310 15.49 10.88 14.47
N CYS A 311 15.32 12.15 14.15
CA CYS A 311 14.06 12.72 13.68
C CYS A 311 14.28 13.35 12.29
N HIS A 312 13.48 12.94 11.33
CA HIS A 312 13.50 13.45 9.97
C HIS A 312 12.15 14.08 9.65
N VAL A 313 12.14 15.32 9.16
CA VAL A 313 10.94 16.03 8.72
C VAL A 313 11.18 16.56 7.32
N HIS A 314 10.33 16.19 6.38
CA HIS A 314 10.29 16.76 5.05
C HIS A 314 9.07 17.67 4.94
N ILE A 315 9.32 18.91 4.51
CA ILE A 315 8.32 19.95 4.33
C ILE A 315 8.11 20.15 2.82
N ASP A 316 6.86 20.07 2.40
CA ASP A 316 6.46 20.36 1.03
C ASP A 316 6.18 21.86 0.85
N ASN A 317 7.10 22.53 0.16
CA ASN A 317 7.02 23.97 -0.14
C ASN A 317 6.12 24.30 -1.34
N GLY A 318 5.36 23.33 -1.88
CA GLY A 318 4.45 23.56 -3.00
C GLY A 318 3.25 24.47 -2.68
N SER A 319 2.95 24.74 -1.41
CA SER A 319 1.80 25.55 -1.01
C SER A 319 2.11 27.05 -0.94
N VAL A 320 1.23 27.89 -1.51
CA VAL A 320 1.39 29.37 -1.56
C VAL A 320 1.13 30.06 -0.20
N LYS A 321 0.40 29.41 0.72
CA LYS A 321 0.05 29.97 2.03
C LYS A 321 1.01 29.47 3.10
N MET A 322 1.34 30.34 4.04
CA MET A 322 2.26 30.04 5.14
C MET A 322 1.49 29.79 6.43
N ALA A 323 1.86 28.76 7.20
CA ALA A 323 1.42 28.61 8.58
C ALA A 323 1.99 29.72 9.48
N SER A 324 1.28 30.07 10.56
CA SER A 324 1.84 30.91 11.62
C SER A 324 2.46 30.05 12.71
N TRP A 325 3.60 30.51 13.24
CA TRP A 325 4.13 29.97 14.49
C TRP A 325 3.56 30.78 15.65
N LEU A 326 2.93 30.09 16.58
CA LEU A 326 2.82 30.57 17.95
C LEU A 326 3.96 29.90 18.71
N GLU A 327 4.78 30.67 19.41
CA GLU A 327 5.75 30.09 20.34
C GLU A 327 5.02 29.13 21.27
N VAL A 328 5.33 27.84 21.14
CA VAL A 328 4.92 26.84 22.13
C VAL A 328 5.50 27.35 23.44
N GLN A 329 4.64 27.65 24.42
CA GLN A 329 5.10 27.77 25.79
C GLN A 329 5.69 26.41 26.14
N ALA A 330 7.01 26.31 26.04
CA ALA A 330 7.71 25.05 26.16
C ALA A 330 7.37 24.44 27.52
N GLN A 331 6.51 23.41 27.53
CA GLN A 331 6.68 22.41 28.56
C GLN A 331 8.15 21.99 28.51
N GLN A 332 8.78 21.89 29.67
CA GLN A 332 10.22 21.66 29.81
C GLN A 332 10.62 20.22 29.44
N HIS A 333 10.01 19.64 28.41
CA HIS A 333 10.35 18.33 27.90
C HIS A 333 11.72 18.39 27.23
N LEU A 334 12.61 17.50 27.68
CA LEU A 334 13.95 17.36 27.14
C LEU A 334 14.01 16.07 26.32
N TYR A 335 14.40 16.20 25.05
CA TYR A 335 14.60 15.07 24.14
C TYR A 335 16.00 14.49 24.37
N HIS A 336 16.19 13.81 25.50
CA HIS A 336 17.50 13.36 25.98
C HIS A 336 18.24 12.38 25.07
N ARG A 337 17.55 11.70 24.15
CA ARG A 337 18.15 10.72 23.24
C ARG A 337 18.29 11.22 21.81
N LEU A 338 17.68 12.36 21.47
CA LEU A 338 17.72 12.89 20.11
C LEU A 338 19.16 13.33 19.79
N LYS A 339 19.75 12.69 18.78
CA LYS A 339 21.12 12.91 18.30
C LYS A 339 21.14 13.64 16.96
N ASP A 340 20.12 13.37 16.13
CA ASP A 340 20.09 13.80 14.74
C ASP A 340 18.74 14.41 14.39
N LEU A 341 18.77 15.63 13.86
CA LEU A 341 17.61 16.31 13.30
C LEU A 341 17.88 16.62 11.83
N THR A 342 17.01 16.14 10.94
CA THR A 342 17.09 16.47 9.51
C THR A 342 15.80 17.12 9.06
N ILE A 343 15.89 18.33 8.52
CA ILE A 343 14.79 19.05 7.90
C ILE A 343 15.07 19.19 6.41
N VAL A 344 14.25 18.54 5.59
CA VAL A 344 14.26 18.67 4.12
C VAL A 344 13.16 19.64 3.71
N GLY A 345 13.40 20.49 2.71
CA GLY A 345 12.50 21.58 2.34
C GLY A 345 12.64 22.80 3.25
N PHE A 346 13.80 22.96 3.90
CA PHE A 346 14.05 24.09 4.78
C PHE A 346 14.28 25.38 3.99
N SER A 347 13.31 26.30 4.03
CA SER A 347 13.33 27.58 3.34
C SER A 347 13.49 28.77 4.30
N ALA A 348 13.95 28.50 5.53
CA ALA A 348 14.22 29.49 6.58
C ALA A 348 13.04 30.43 6.92
N VAL A 349 11.80 29.95 6.79
CA VAL A 349 10.64 30.73 7.27
C VAL A 349 10.57 30.73 8.80
N GLY A 350 9.95 31.77 9.38
CA GLY A 350 9.97 32.01 10.82
C GLY A 350 9.56 30.82 11.68
N TRP A 351 8.55 30.05 11.25
CA TRP A 351 8.10 28.87 11.98
C TRP A 351 9.09 27.69 11.90
N GLN A 352 9.73 27.48 10.75
CA GLN A 352 10.76 26.43 10.59
C GLN A 352 11.96 26.75 11.48
N ILE A 353 12.38 28.02 11.51
CA ILE A 353 13.45 28.49 12.41
C ILE A 353 13.02 28.29 13.87
N GLY A 354 11.78 28.64 14.21
CA GLY A 354 11.22 28.46 15.55
C GLY A 354 11.23 26.99 15.99
N PHE A 355 10.81 26.09 15.11
CA PHE A 355 10.85 24.65 15.33
C PHE A 355 12.26 24.12 15.58
N VAL A 356 13.20 24.45 14.69
CA VAL A 356 14.59 24.00 14.81
C VAL A 356 15.18 24.52 16.13
N LYS A 357 14.97 25.79 16.46
CA LYS A 357 15.42 26.37 17.74
C LYS A 357 14.79 25.67 18.94
N HIS A 358 13.50 25.36 18.89
CA HIS A 358 12.80 24.62 19.95
C HIS A 358 13.42 23.25 20.17
N VAL A 359 13.57 22.46 19.10
CA VAL A 359 14.16 21.12 19.16
C VAL A 359 15.61 21.18 19.64
N MET A 360 16.42 22.11 19.15
CA MET A 360 17.80 22.29 19.60
C MET A 360 17.88 22.60 21.10
N LYS A 361 17.03 23.52 21.59
CA LYS A 361 16.97 23.88 23.01
C LYS A 361 16.52 22.70 23.88
N ALA A 362 15.57 21.90 23.40
CA ALA A 362 15.06 20.73 24.10
C ALA A 362 15.99 19.51 24.03
N SER A 363 17.00 19.49 23.16
CA SER A 363 17.81 18.29 22.86
C SER A 363 19.28 18.45 23.30
N PRO A 364 19.63 18.23 24.58
CA PRO A 364 20.98 18.45 25.09
C PRO A 364 22.05 17.52 24.50
N ARG A 365 21.65 16.45 23.80
CA ARG A 365 22.55 15.48 23.15
C ARG A 365 22.54 15.56 21.63
N LEU A 366 21.90 16.57 21.05
CA LEU A 366 21.84 16.77 19.61
C LEU A 366 23.27 17.01 19.08
N ARG A 367 23.68 16.21 18.10
CA ARG A 367 25.02 16.25 17.50
C ARG A 367 25.00 16.77 16.07
N ARG A 368 23.93 16.46 15.33
CA ARG A 368 23.81 16.83 13.92
C ARG A 368 22.46 17.49 13.66
N VAL A 369 22.50 18.59 12.93
CA VAL A 369 21.33 19.27 12.37
C VAL A 369 21.59 19.43 10.88
N HIS A 370 20.77 18.79 10.06
CA HIS A 370 20.84 18.90 8.61
C HIS A 370 19.65 19.72 8.13
N LEU A 371 19.93 20.89 7.56
CA LEU A 371 18.92 21.76 6.95
C LEU A 371 19.16 21.74 5.44
N ILE A 372 18.24 21.13 4.71
CA ILE A 372 18.40 20.85 3.29
C ILE A 372 17.32 21.58 2.54
N ASP A 373 17.74 22.44 1.60
CA ASP A 373 16.87 23.04 0.60
C ASP A 373 16.61 21.99 -0.51
N GLY A 374 15.34 21.77 -0.86
CA GLY A 374 14.95 20.76 -1.86
C GLY A 374 13.65 20.03 -1.54
N HIS A 375 13.15 19.29 -2.52
CA HIS A 375 11.94 18.48 -2.44
C HIS A 375 12.30 17.00 -2.63
N VAL A 376 11.52 16.11 -2.01
CA VAL A 376 11.58 14.66 -2.24
C VAL A 376 10.72 14.32 -3.45
N VAL A 377 11.28 13.62 -4.43
CA VAL A 377 10.54 13.09 -5.58
C VAL A 377 9.99 11.72 -5.20
N GLU A 378 8.65 11.59 -5.16
CA GLU A 378 7.99 10.30 -4.99
C GLU A 378 8.20 9.46 -6.26
N ASP A 379 8.84 8.29 -6.14
CA ASP A 379 8.84 7.29 -7.21
C ASP A 379 7.57 6.45 -7.04
N ASP A 380 6.60 6.60 -7.95
CA ASP A 380 5.27 5.95 -7.86
C ASP A 380 5.36 4.41 -7.94
N ASP A 381 6.44 3.86 -8.51
CA ASP A 381 6.50 2.45 -8.91
C ASP A 381 7.30 1.53 -7.98
N GLU A 382 8.16 2.03 -7.08
CA GLU A 382 9.07 1.18 -6.27
C GLU A 382 9.18 1.55 -4.77
N GLN A 383 8.16 2.19 -4.18
CA GLN A 383 8.13 2.38 -2.72
C GLN A 383 7.84 1.06 -1.98
N VAL A 384 8.89 0.25 -1.85
CA VAL A 384 8.94 -0.93 -0.98
C VAL A 384 8.72 -0.48 0.47
N ILE A 385 8.06 -1.31 1.26
CA ILE A 385 7.94 -1.15 2.72
C ILE A 385 9.35 -0.97 3.32
N GLY A 386 9.69 0.24 3.77
CA GLY A 386 11.04 0.63 4.25
C GLY A 386 11.87 1.46 3.24
N GLY A 387 11.51 1.42 1.96
CA GLY A 387 12.10 2.22 0.91
C GLY A 387 11.87 3.72 1.08
N LEU A 388 10.81 4.15 1.78
CA LEU A 388 10.65 5.57 2.16
C LEU A 388 11.71 6.04 3.16
N GLU A 389 12.08 5.21 4.16
CA GLU A 389 13.20 5.55 5.04
C GLU A 389 14.48 5.70 4.21
N GLU A 390 14.77 4.74 3.31
CA GLU A 390 15.94 4.85 2.42
C GLU A 390 15.83 6.01 1.42
N GLN A 391 14.67 6.29 0.82
CA GLN A 391 14.49 7.40 -0.11
C GLN A 391 14.58 8.76 0.59
N LEU A 392 14.15 8.87 1.85
CA LEU A 392 14.28 10.08 2.66
C LEU A 392 15.71 10.24 3.21
N ILE A 393 16.37 9.15 3.62
CA ILE A 393 17.75 9.15 4.15
C ILE A 393 18.78 9.32 3.02
N CYS A 394 18.63 8.59 1.91
CA CYS A 394 19.45 8.66 0.70
C CYS A 394 18.92 9.66 -0.32
N GLY A 395 18.03 10.58 0.08
CA GLY A 395 17.41 11.62 -0.75
C GLY A 395 18.17 11.82 -2.06
N ARG A 396 17.59 11.31 -3.15
CA ARG A 396 17.98 11.71 -4.51
C ARG A 396 17.56 13.18 -4.65
N LEU A 397 18.27 14.04 -3.93
CA LEU A 397 18.03 15.45 -3.75
C LEU A 397 18.45 16.12 -5.05
N ALA A 398 17.47 16.50 -5.86
CA ALA A 398 17.73 17.41 -6.97
C ALA A 398 18.08 18.79 -6.37
N GLY A 399 19.36 19.15 -6.39
CA GLY A 399 19.79 20.55 -6.22
C GLY A 399 20.25 20.99 -4.83
N THR A 400 20.95 20.16 -4.06
CA THR A 400 21.49 20.54 -2.74
C THR A 400 22.53 21.66 -2.80
N ASN A 401 22.23 22.79 -2.15
CA ASN A 401 23.22 23.63 -1.48
C ASN A 401 23.17 23.29 0.02
N THR A 402 24.16 22.57 0.53
CA THR A 402 24.34 22.30 1.97
C THR A 402 24.99 23.51 2.63
N PHE A 403 24.38 24.04 3.69
CA PHE A 403 24.98 25.01 4.61
C PHE A 403 25.65 24.31 5.80
#